data_AF-N2IKK0-F1
#
_entry.id   AF-N2IKK0-F1
#
_cell.length_a   1.000
_cell.length_b   1.000
_cell.length_c   1.000
_cell.angle_alpha   90.00
_cell.angle_beta   90.00
_cell.angle_gamma   90.00
#
_symmetry.space_group_name_H-M   'P 1'
#
loop_
_entity.id
_entity.type
_entity.pdbx_description
1 polymer ?
#
loop_
_entity_poly.entity_id
_entity_poly.type
_entity_poly.pdbx_seq_one_letter_code
_entity_poly.pdbx_strand_id
1 'polypeptide(L)' 'MKQMTFADAEYASKRKQTRKELFLIEMDQVVPWKGLIALIEPHYPKGEGGRP' A
#
# COMPACT_ATOMS: atom_id res chain seq x y z
N MET A 1 -30.37 -8.31 27.07
CA MET A 1 -29.24 -8.71 26.21
C MET A 1 -29.49 -8.14 24.82
N LYS A 2 -28.50 -7.49 24.18
CA LYS A 2 -28.65 -6.92 22.83
C LYS A 2 -28.09 -7.91 21.81
N GLN A 3 -28.95 -8.47 20.97
CA GLN A 3 -28.57 -9.42 19.93
C GLN A 3 -27.94 -8.67 18.76
N MET A 4 -26.71 -9.05 18.37
CA MET A 4 -26.07 -8.51 17.16
C MET A 4 -26.81 -9.03 15.93
N THR A 5 -27.08 -8.13 14.99
CA THR A 5 -27.77 -8.46 13.74
C THR A 5 -26.76 -8.92 12.68
N PHE A 6 -27.24 -9.63 11.64
CA PHE A 6 -26.38 -10.04 10.52
C PHE A 6 -25.72 -8.83 9.83
N ALA A 7 -26.40 -7.69 9.78
CA ALA A 7 -25.83 -6.44 9.26
C ALA A 7 -24.62 -5.95 10.10
N ASP A 8 -24.64 -6.14 11.42
CA ASP A 8 -23.50 -5.81 12.29
C ASP A 8 -22.31 -6.74 12.04
N ALA A 9 -22.57 -8.02 11.77
CA ALA A 9 -21.55 -9.02 11.44
C ALA A 9 -20.95 -8.81 10.02
N GLU A 10 -21.77 -8.42 9.05
CA GLU A 10 -21.33 -8.05 7.70
C GLU A 10 -20.51 -6.74 7.71
N TYR A 11 -20.89 -5.75 8.51
CA TYR A 11 -20.08 -4.55 8.69
C TYR A 11 -18.74 -4.85 9.39
N ALA A 12 -18.72 -5.83 10.29
CA ALA A 12 -17.49 -6.32 10.91
C ALA A 12 -16.58 -7.09 9.93
N SER A 13 -17.14 -7.70 8.87
CA SER A 13 -16.39 -8.40 7.82
C SER A 13 -15.79 -7.44 6.77
N LYS A 14 -16.28 -6.19 6.71
CA LYS A 14 -15.59 -5.10 6.01
C LYS A 14 -14.22 -4.93 6.66
N ARG A 15 -13.18 -5.39 5.96
CA ARG A 15 -11.79 -5.24 6.41
C ARG A 15 -11.57 -3.77 6.74
N LYS A 16 -11.46 -3.44 8.03
CA LYS A 16 -11.12 -2.08 8.45
C LYS A 16 -9.81 -1.74 7.77
N GLN A 17 -9.80 -0.65 7.00
CA GLN A 17 -8.55 -0.16 6.44
C GLN A 17 -7.58 0.07 7.59
N THR A 18 -6.44 -0.61 7.51
CA THR A 18 -5.40 -0.48 8.50
C THR A 18 -4.76 0.89 8.37
N ARG A 19 -4.17 1.40 9.46
CA ARG A 19 -3.42 2.67 9.42
C ARG A 19 -2.31 2.64 8.35
N LYS A 20 -1.72 1.47 8.09
CA LYS A 20 -0.73 1.24 7.04
C LYS A 20 -1.31 1.44 5.65
N GLU A 21 -2.50 0.92 5.38
CA GLU A 21 -3.17 1.08 4.08
C GLU A 21 -3.54 2.54 3.82
N LEU A 22 -4.10 3.23 4.83
CA LEU A 22 -4.38 4.66 4.71
C LEU A 22 -3.12 5.48 4.41
N PHE A 23 -2.02 5.19 5.11
CA PHE A 23 -0.73 5.82 4.85
C PHE A 23 -0.22 5.56 3.43
N LEU A 24 -0.29 4.31 2.95
CA LEU A 24 0.15 3.97 1.60
C LEU A 24 -0.71 4.63 0.52
N ILE A 25 -2.02 4.76 0.74
CA ILE A 25 -2.93 5.48 -0.16
C ILE A 25 -2.54 6.96 -0.23
N GLU A 26 -2.30 7.59 0.91
CA GLU A 26 -1.88 9.00 0.96
C GLU A 26 -0.52 9.19 0.27
N MET A 27 0.45 8.31 0.56
CA MET A 27 1.75 8.29 -0.11
C MET A 27 1.65 8.13 -1.61
N ASP A 28 0.71 7.32 -2.11
CA ASP A 28 0.51 7.15 -3.55
C ASP A 28 0.07 8.45 -4.25
N GLN A 29 -0.67 9.31 -3.54
CA GLN A 29 -1.11 10.60 -4.07
C GLN A 29 -0.04 11.70 -3.93
N VAL A 30 0.71 11.71 -2.82
CA VAL A 30 1.67 12.81 -2.56
C VAL A 30 3.05 12.55 -3.16
N VAL A 31 3.43 11.30 -3.40
CA VAL A 31 4.77 10.97 -3.92
C VAL A 31 4.78 10.99 -5.45
N PRO A 32 5.69 11.73 -6.10
CA PRO A 32 5.82 11.74 -7.56
C PRO A 32 6.56 10.50 -8.06
N TRP A 33 5.95 9.31 -7.93
CA TRP A 33 6.59 8.02 -8.23
C TRP A 33 7.24 7.95 -9.61
N LYS A 34 6.56 8.47 -10.64
CA LYS A 34 7.09 8.47 -12.02
C LYS A 34 8.41 9.24 -12.13
N GLY A 35 8.51 10.40 -11.47
CA GLY A 35 9.73 11.21 -11.48
C GLY A 35 10.87 10.55 -10.70
N LEU A 36 10.55 9.94 -9.57
CA LEU A 36 11.54 9.20 -8.78
C LEU A 36 12.07 7.97 -9.52
N ILE A 37 11.19 7.21 -10.18
CA ILE A 37 11.59 6.05 -10.98
C ILE A 37 12.51 6.51 -12.13
N ALA A 38 12.12 7.55 -12.87
CA ALA A 38 12.93 8.08 -13.96
C ALA A 38 14.32 8.59 -13.50
N LEU A 39 14.41 9.11 -12.27
CA LEU A 39 15.67 9.55 -11.68
C LEU A 39 16.57 8.36 -11.29
N ILE A 40 15.97 7.28 -10.79
CA ILE A 40 16.70 6.10 -10.30
C ILE A 40 17.08 5.16 -11.45
N GLU A 41 16.24 5.04 -12.48
CA GLU A 41 16.39 4.08 -13.58
C GLU A 41 17.78 4.09 -14.27
N PRO A 42 18.43 5.24 -14.52
CA PRO A 42 19.79 5.27 -15.09
C PRO A 42 20.87 4.67 -14.17
N HIS A 43 20.64 4.69 -12.86
CA HIS A 43 21.58 4.24 -11.83
C HIS A 43 21.24 2.84 -11.30
N TYR A 44 20.06 2.32 -11.64
CA TYR A 44 19.61 1.04 -11.13
C TYR A 44 20.38 -0.11 -11.82
N PRO A 45 21.10 -0.96 -11.06
CA PRO A 45 21.90 -2.02 -11.63
C PRO A 45 20.99 -3.05 -12.33
N LYS A 46 21.20 -3.27 -13.64
CA LYS A 46 20.42 -4.19 -14.47
C LYS A 46 20.87 -5.67 -14.39
N GLY A 47 21.76 -6.00 -13.46
CA GLY A 47 22.11 -7.39 -13.16
C GLY A 47 23.34 -7.96 -13.88
N GLU A 48 24.25 -7.15 -14.40
CA GLU A 48 25.56 -7.64 -14.91
C GLU A 48 26.63 -7.81 -13.81
N GLY A 49 26.27 -7.54 -12.54
CA GLY A 49 27.14 -7.71 -11.38
C GLY A 49 26.35 -8.29 -10.22
N GLY A 50 26.08 -9.59 -10.27
CA GLY A 50 25.58 -10.32 -9.12
C GLY A 50 26.60 -10.33 -7.98
N ARG A 51 26.12 -10.55 -6.75
CA ARG A 51 26.95 -10.80 -5.57
C ARG A 51 27.89 -11.99 -5.88
N PRO A 52 29.20 -11.91 -5.58
CA PRO A 52 30.10 -13.05 -5.75
C PRO A 52 29.64 -14.26 -4.94
#